data_AF-A0A932TTT8-F1
#
_entry.id   AF-A0A932TTT8-F1
#
_cell.length_a   1.000
_cell.length_b   1.000
_cell.length_c   1.000
_cell.angle_alpha   90.00
_cell.angle_beta   90.00
_cell.angle_gamma   90.00
#
_symmetry.space_group_name_H-M   'P 1'
#
loop_
_entity.id
_entity.type
_entity.pdbx_description
1 polymer ?
#
loop_
_entity_poly.entity_id
_entity_poly.type
_entity_poly.pdbx_seq_one_letter_code
_entity_poly.pdbx_strand_id
1 'polypeptide(L)'
;MVTSHLDKLTAAIQNPKCRSDLPVLRDALALYQQWVSEMESLTSIGRQRVDEMVALLNRYKDTLEVDLMMKRASAFLRRQKGQLKLDNSVLEEFIARLVRPEIIQGLGETRFKTGPQNAFMSLSFRPRGFSSLGGQPEVVVKTKDQDFVLGSEIHYKFSSHPQFEAAATTTGSFVLAVLAAEIKVNLDKTMFQEAAGTATRLKLGCPVSRYFVLVEYLDMTPEDSRLTDIDNVFLLRHTRRLPQDKRPIPEDVERQHREYPIDPEVVWMFVREIQTFVSAVWYDPDEALRRGSFA
;
A
#
# COMPACT_ATOMS: atom_id res chain seq x y z
N MET A 1 11.45 0.64 9.99
CA MET A 1 11.56 0.94 8.54
C MET A 1 10.83 -0.18 7.80
N VAL A 2 10.00 0.15 6.82
CA VAL A 2 9.28 -0.86 6.00
C VAL A 2 10.25 -1.45 4.99
N THR A 3 10.32 -2.78 4.90
CA THR A 3 11.30 -3.53 4.08
C THR A 3 10.62 -4.57 3.18
N SER A 4 9.39 -4.28 2.73
CA SER A 4 8.56 -5.24 2.00
C SER A 4 9.26 -5.79 0.75
N HIS A 5 10.05 -4.98 0.04
CA HIS A 5 10.76 -5.43 -1.14
C HIS A 5 11.98 -6.29 -0.80
N LEU A 6 12.76 -5.89 0.21
CA LEU A 6 13.89 -6.69 0.72
C LEU A 6 13.44 -8.09 1.14
N ASP A 7 12.30 -8.20 1.80
CA ASP A 7 11.75 -9.47 2.26
C ASP A 7 11.41 -10.38 1.06
N LYS A 8 10.86 -9.82 -0.03
CA LYS A 8 10.58 -10.59 -1.25
C LYS A 8 11.84 -11.02 -1.98
N LEU A 9 12.84 -10.15 -2.11
CA LEU A 9 14.14 -10.50 -2.70
C LEU A 9 14.83 -11.62 -1.90
N THR A 10 14.87 -11.48 -0.57
CA THR A 10 15.48 -12.47 0.32
C THR A 10 14.74 -13.82 0.23
N ALA A 11 13.41 -13.81 0.23
CA ALA A 11 12.61 -15.00 0.06
C ALA A 11 12.83 -15.67 -1.31
N ALA A 12 12.97 -14.87 -2.39
CA ALA A 12 13.26 -15.39 -3.72
C ALA A 12 14.66 -16.04 -3.80
N ILE A 13 15.67 -15.44 -3.16
CA ILE A 13 17.04 -16.01 -3.07
C ILE A 13 17.03 -17.36 -2.35
N GLN A 14 16.22 -17.49 -1.29
CA GLN A 14 16.08 -18.74 -0.54
C GLN A 14 15.22 -19.79 -1.24
N ASN A 15 14.44 -19.41 -2.26
CA ASN A 15 13.54 -20.30 -2.96
C ASN A 15 14.32 -21.30 -3.85
N PRO A 16 14.21 -22.62 -3.60
CA PRO A 16 14.92 -23.63 -4.40
C PRO A 16 14.62 -23.58 -5.89
N LYS A 17 13.42 -23.09 -6.28
CA LYS A 17 13.03 -22.94 -7.69
C LYS A 17 13.74 -21.79 -8.41
N CYS A 18 14.32 -20.86 -7.66
CA CYS A 18 15.07 -19.71 -8.21
C CYS A 18 16.58 -19.96 -8.28
N ARG A 19 17.05 -21.20 -8.09
CA ARG A 19 18.48 -21.53 -8.01
C ARG A 19 19.28 -21.09 -9.24
N SER A 20 18.69 -21.18 -10.43
CA SER A 20 19.29 -20.72 -11.69
C SER A 20 19.44 -19.20 -11.77
N ASP A 21 18.65 -18.46 -11.01
CA ASP A 21 18.58 -17.00 -11.04
C ASP A 21 19.30 -16.35 -9.85
N LEU A 22 20.01 -17.13 -9.03
CA LEU A 22 20.75 -16.62 -7.87
C LEU A 22 21.70 -15.46 -8.21
N PRO A 23 22.46 -15.47 -9.33
CA PRO A 23 23.28 -14.32 -9.70
C PRO A 23 22.43 -13.06 -9.92
N VAL A 24 21.32 -13.17 -10.66
CA VAL A 24 20.41 -12.05 -10.96
C VAL A 24 19.76 -11.52 -9.69
N LEU A 25 19.32 -12.40 -8.79
CA LEU A 25 18.69 -12.02 -7.53
C LEU A 25 19.67 -11.38 -6.54
N ARG A 26 20.94 -11.80 -6.55
CA ARG A 26 22.00 -11.17 -5.75
C ARG A 26 22.36 -9.79 -6.28
N ASP A 27 22.42 -9.63 -7.60
CA ASP A 27 22.60 -8.31 -8.22
C ASP A 27 21.41 -7.39 -7.90
N ALA A 28 20.18 -7.92 -7.95
CA ALA A 28 18.98 -7.18 -7.56
C ALA A 28 18.99 -6.76 -6.09
N LEU A 29 19.51 -7.63 -5.20
CA LEU A 29 19.68 -7.31 -3.78
C LEU A 29 20.74 -6.22 -3.55
N ALA A 30 21.86 -6.27 -4.27
CA ALA A 30 22.89 -5.23 -4.20
C ALA A 30 22.35 -3.88 -4.74
N LEU A 31 21.63 -3.92 -5.85
CA LEU A 31 20.94 -2.76 -6.42
C LEU A 31 19.92 -2.16 -5.43
N TYR A 32 19.17 -3.01 -4.72
CA TYR A 32 18.23 -2.58 -3.68
C TYR A 32 18.96 -1.86 -2.54
N GLN A 33 20.07 -2.43 -2.06
CA GLN A 33 20.86 -1.82 -0.98
C GLN A 33 21.39 -0.45 -1.39
N GLN A 34 21.85 -0.32 -2.63
CA GLN A 34 22.27 0.97 -3.20
C GLN A 34 21.10 1.95 -3.26
N TRP A 35 19.95 1.55 -3.81
CA TRP A 35 18.76 2.40 -3.91
C TRP A 35 18.31 2.94 -2.55
N VAL A 36 18.25 2.08 -1.53
CA VAL A 36 17.93 2.49 -0.16
C VAL A 36 18.98 3.44 0.41
N SER A 37 20.27 3.13 0.23
CA SER A 37 21.35 4.00 0.70
C SER A 37 21.29 5.39 0.05
N GLU A 38 21.03 5.48 -1.25
CA GLU A 38 20.88 6.73 -1.97
C GLU A 38 19.67 7.53 -1.45
N MET A 39 18.52 6.89 -1.25
CA MET A 39 17.31 7.53 -0.70
C MET A 39 17.51 8.06 0.74
N GLU A 40 18.19 7.29 1.60
CA GLU A 40 18.45 7.72 2.98
C GLU A 40 19.53 8.81 3.06
N SER A 41 20.40 8.92 2.05
CA SER A 41 21.42 9.98 1.97
C SER A 41 20.90 11.34 1.49
N LEU A 42 19.68 11.40 0.96
CA LEU A 42 19.08 12.67 0.54
C LEU A 42 18.92 13.61 1.73
N THR A 43 19.27 14.88 1.54
CA THR A 43 19.13 15.95 2.55
C THR A 43 18.03 16.96 2.21
N SER A 44 17.48 16.89 1.00
CA SER A 44 16.33 17.68 0.55
C SER A 44 15.06 17.34 1.34
N ILE A 45 14.07 18.23 1.28
CA ILE A 45 12.78 18.09 1.97
C ILE A 45 11.61 18.41 1.03
N GLY A 46 10.40 18.03 1.46
CA GLY A 46 9.15 18.31 0.77
C GLY A 46 9.14 17.83 -0.68
N ARG A 47 8.63 18.68 -1.58
CA ARG A 47 8.51 18.38 -3.01
C ARG A 47 9.84 17.97 -3.65
N GLN A 48 10.92 18.70 -3.39
CA GLN A 48 12.22 18.40 -3.98
C GLN A 48 12.70 16.99 -3.61
N ARG A 49 12.50 16.58 -2.34
CA ARG A 49 12.84 15.23 -1.91
C ARG A 49 12.02 14.18 -2.65
N VAL A 50 10.73 14.42 -2.85
CA VAL A 50 9.87 13.50 -3.61
C VAL A 50 10.35 13.35 -5.05
N ASP A 51 10.71 14.45 -5.72
CA ASP A 51 11.23 14.40 -7.10
C ASP A 51 12.53 13.57 -7.17
N GLU A 52 13.46 13.79 -6.25
CA GLU A 52 14.72 13.04 -6.16
C GLU A 52 14.48 11.54 -5.85
N MET A 53 13.55 11.24 -4.94
CA MET A 53 13.13 9.87 -4.62
C MET A 53 12.47 9.17 -5.82
N VAL A 54 11.66 9.87 -6.60
CA VAL A 54 11.04 9.33 -7.82
C VAL A 54 12.08 9.11 -8.92
N ALA A 55 13.07 9.99 -9.06
CA ALA A 55 14.20 9.76 -9.96
C ALA A 55 14.99 8.50 -9.58
N LEU A 56 15.24 8.30 -8.27
CA LEU A 56 15.85 7.10 -7.74
C LEU A 56 15.02 5.84 -8.02
N LEU A 57 13.71 5.91 -7.80
CA LEU A 57 12.77 4.81 -8.10
C LEU A 57 12.79 4.43 -9.57
N ASN A 58 12.73 5.40 -10.48
CA ASN A 58 12.76 5.14 -11.92
C ASN A 58 14.06 4.43 -12.32
N ARG A 59 15.23 4.93 -11.88
CA ARG A 59 16.52 4.26 -12.12
C ARG A 59 16.53 2.83 -11.59
N TYR A 60 16.05 2.64 -10.36
CA TYR A 60 15.98 1.32 -9.73
C TYR A 60 15.10 0.36 -10.55
N LYS A 61 13.89 0.78 -10.92
CA LYS A 61 12.95 -0.05 -11.69
C LYS A 61 13.44 -0.32 -13.10
N ASP A 62 14.11 0.62 -13.76
CA ASP A 62 14.68 0.40 -15.09
C ASP A 62 15.75 -0.70 -15.04
N THR A 63 16.70 -0.62 -14.11
CA THR A 63 17.72 -1.67 -13.98
C THR A 63 17.13 -2.99 -13.50
N LEU A 64 16.24 -2.98 -12.49
CA LEU A 64 15.62 -4.20 -11.98
C LEU A 64 14.76 -4.88 -13.05
N GLU A 65 13.80 -4.18 -13.62
CA GLU A 65 12.78 -4.78 -14.46
C GLU A 65 13.30 -5.06 -15.88
N VAL A 66 14.14 -4.17 -16.43
CA VAL A 66 14.66 -4.34 -17.79
C VAL A 66 15.97 -5.12 -17.77
N ASP A 67 17.00 -4.60 -17.13
CA ASP A 67 18.36 -5.16 -17.27
C ASP A 67 18.54 -6.47 -16.54
N LEU A 68 17.97 -6.60 -15.35
CA LEU A 68 18.04 -7.83 -14.56
C LEU A 68 16.94 -8.81 -14.97
N MET A 69 15.67 -8.42 -14.83
CA MET A 69 14.55 -9.34 -15.02
C MET A 69 14.32 -9.68 -16.49
N MET A 70 14.21 -8.70 -17.39
CA MET A 70 13.90 -8.99 -18.79
C MET A 70 15.08 -9.56 -19.59
N LYS A 71 16.28 -8.99 -19.44
CA LYS A 71 17.46 -9.35 -20.25
C LYS A 71 18.26 -10.53 -19.70
N ARG A 72 18.30 -10.73 -18.38
CA ARG A 72 19.20 -11.71 -17.74
C ARG A 72 18.49 -12.86 -17.02
N ALA A 73 17.27 -12.67 -16.53
CA ALA A 73 16.58 -13.70 -15.78
C ALA A 73 16.06 -14.86 -16.65
N SER A 74 16.01 -16.04 -16.04
CA SER A 74 15.45 -17.24 -16.63
C SER A 74 13.98 -17.04 -17.02
N ALA A 75 13.50 -17.90 -17.92
CA ALA A 75 12.08 -17.94 -18.27
C ALA A 75 11.19 -18.25 -17.04
N PHE A 76 11.71 -18.96 -16.04
CA PHE A 76 10.98 -19.22 -14.81
C PHE A 76 10.78 -17.93 -14.02
N LEU A 77 11.86 -17.22 -13.69
CA LEU A 77 11.78 -16.01 -12.86
C LEU A 77 10.96 -14.92 -13.57
N ARG A 78 11.13 -14.73 -14.88
CA ARG A 78 10.32 -13.78 -15.68
C ARG A 78 8.82 -14.05 -15.60
N ARG A 79 8.40 -15.31 -15.61
CA ARG A 79 6.97 -15.68 -15.50
C ARG A 79 6.45 -15.62 -14.06
N GLN A 80 7.32 -15.79 -13.08
CA GLN A 80 6.93 -15.92 -11.67
C GLN A 80 7.12 -14.63 -10.86
N LYS A 81 7.77 -13.60 -11.41
CA LYS A 81 8.04 -12.34 -10.72
C LYS A 81 6.81 -11.67 -10.10
N GLY A 82 5.66 -11.75 -10.77
CA GLY A 82 4.38 -11.25 -10.24
C GLY A 82 3.90 -12.05 -9.02
N GLN A 83 3.98 -13.39 -9.08
CA GLN A 83 3.58 -14.26 -7.96
C GLN A 83 4.55 -14.16 -6.77
N LEU A 84 5.84 -13.96 -7.05
CA LEU A 84 6.87 -13.67 -6.05
C LEU A 84 6.79 -12.23 -5.51
N LYS A 85 5.89 -11.40 -6.06
CA LYS A 85 5.71 -9.97 -5.77
C LYS A 85 7.00 -9.15 -5.95
N LEU A 86 7.92 -9.56 -6.83
CA LEU A 86 9.19 -8.86 -7.02
C LEU A 86 9.00 -7.46 -7.64
N ASP A 87 8.03 -7.29 -8.53
CA ASP A 87 7.75 -5.98 -9.14
C ASP A 87 6.89 -5.10 -8.20
N ASN A 88 5.76 -5.65 -7.71
CA ASN A 88 4.79 -4.92 -6.89
C ASN A 88 5.39 -4.38 -5.58
N SER A 89 6.21 -5.19 -4.90
CA SER A 89 6.74 -4.81 -3.58
C SER A 89 7.69 -3.60 -3.63
N VAL A 90 8.25 -3.27 -4.79
CA VAL A 90 9.06 -2.05 -4.99
C VAL A 90 8.23 -0.81 -4.70
N LEU A 91 7.03 -0.73 -5.29
CA LEU A 91 6.13 0.41 -5.07
C LEU A 91 5.54 0.41 -3.67
N GLU A 92 5.19 -0.75 -3.13
CA GLU A 92 4.72 -0.88 -1.74
C GLU A 92 5.74 -0.28 -0.76
N GLU A 93 7.02 -0.61 -0.92
CA GLU A 93 8.08 -0.07 -0.07
C GLU A 93 8.34 1.41 -0.34
N PHE A 94 8.41 1.81 -1.62
CA PHE A 94 8.64 3.20 -2.01
C PHE A 94 7.58 4.14 -1.42
N ILE A 95 6.30 3.80 -1.57
CA ILE A 95 5.19 4.60 -1.06
C ILE A 95 5.23 4.70 0.47
N ALA A 96 5.55 3.60 1.16
CA ALA A 96 5.71 3.63 2.60
C ALA A 96 6.85 4.57 3.06
N ARG A 97 7.93 4.65 2.27
CA ARG A 97 9.07 5.56 2.54
C ARG A 97 8.74 7.04 2.33
N LEU A 98 7.68 7.38 1.60
CA LEU A 98 7.23 8.78 1.46
C LEU A 98 6.62 9.33 2.76
N VAL A 99 6.13 8.46 3.65
CA VAL A 99 5.54 8.86 4.93
C VAL A 99 6.64 9.09 5.96
N ARG A 100 7.27 10.26 5.91
CA ARG A 100 8.35 10.66 6.81
C ARG A 100 8.36 12.17 7.08
N PRO A 101 8.93 12.63 8.20
CA PRO A 101 8.89 14.05 8.60
C PRO A 101 9.54 15.00 7.58
N GLU A 102 10.49 14.51 6.80
CA GLU A 102 11.14 15.29 5.73
C GLU A 102 10.20 15.60 4.56
N ILE A 103 9.04 14.93 4.46
CA ILE A 103 8.07 15.08 3.36
C ILE A 103 6.70 15.50 3.89
N ILE A 104 6.19 14.81 4.91
CA ILE A 104 4.87 15.05 5.50
C ILE A 104 5.04 15.76 6.85
N GLN A 105 4.54 16.98 6.92
CA GLN A 105 4.48 17.77 8.14
C GLN A 105 3.32 17.30 9.03
N GLY A 106 3.48 17.41 10.35
CA GLY A 106 2.41 17.12 11.30
C GLY A 106 2.23 15.62 11.64
N LEU A 107 3.13 14.74 11.20
CA LEU A 107 3.13 13.32 11.61
C LEU A 107 3.28 13.15 13.14
N GLY A 108 3.84 14.15 13.83
CA GLY A 108 3.97 14.19 15.29
C GLY A 108 4.86 13.07 15.85
N GLU A 109 4.78 12.88 17.17
CA GLU A 109 5.37 11.72 17.87
C GLU A 109 4.41 10.52 17.90
N THR A 110 3.24 10.65 17.25
CA THR A 110 2.18 9.66 17.32
C THR A 110 2.65 8.34 16.73
N ARG A 111 2.49 7.27 17.50
CA ARG A 111 2.82 5.92 17.04
C ARG A 111 1.75 5.45 16.05
N PHE A 112 2.03 5.60 14.76
CA PHE A 112 1.22 5.03 13.68
C PHE A 112 1.89 3.81 13.05
N LYS A 113 1.08 3.01 12.34
CA LYS A 113 1.52 1.94 11.45
C LYS A 113 1.56 2.50 10.03
N THR A 114 2.60 2.14 9.28
CA THR A 114 2.76 2.48 7.86
C THR A 114 3.16 1.26 7.04
N GLY A 115 2.89 1.26 5.73
CA GLY A 115 3.17 0.17 4.80
C GLY A 115 2.12 -0.95 4.81
N PRO A 116 2.46 -2.16 4.31
CA PRO A 116 1.50 -3.26 4.23
C PRO A 116 0.95 -3.69 5.59
N GLN A 117 -0.36 -3.80 5.74
CA GLN A 117 -1.03 -4.17 7.00
C GLN A 117 -2.33 -4.96 6.76
N ASN A 118 -2.68 -5.83 7.71
CA ASN A 118 -4.03 -6.41 7.78
C ASN A 118 -4.98 -5.42 8.47
N ALA A 119 -5.67 -4.60 7.68
CA ALA A 119 -6.57 -3.57 8.17
C ALA A 119 -7.94 -4.13 8.59
N PHE A 120 -8.52 -3.55 9.64
CA PHE A 120 -9.88 -3.82 10.11
C PHE A 120 -10.93 -3.51 9.05
N MET A 121 -11.84 -4.46 8.80
CA MET A 121 -12.97 -4.28 7.88
C MET A 121 -14.32 -4.34 8.61
N SER A 122 -14.49 -5.26 9.55
CA SER A 122 -15.74 -5.39 10.31
C SER A 122 -15.55 -6.18 11.60
N LEU A 123 -16.40 -5.91 12.59
CA LEU A 123 -16.51 -6.68 13.82
C LEU A 123 -17.92 -7.27 13.93
N SER A 124 -18.03 -8.54 14.34
CA SER A 124 -19.32 -9.13 14.67
C SER A 124 -19.23 -10.07 15.87
N PHE A 125 -20.33 -10.22 16.59
CA PHE A 125 -20.49 -11.22 17.65
C PHE A 125 -21.12 -12.48 17.08
N ARG A 126 -20.58 -13.65 17.43
CA ARG A 126 -21.05 -14.96 16.94
C ARG A 126 -21.28 -15.92 18.12
N PRO A 127 -22.31 -15.70 18.96
CA PRO A 127 -22.60 -16.62 20.05
C PRO A 127 -22.90 -18.03 19.51
N ARG A 128 -22.42 -19.07 20.20
CA ARG A 128 -22.64 -20.47 19.82
C ARG A 128 -24.05 -20.98 20.15
N GLY A 129 -24.76 -20.24 21.00
CA GLY A 129 -26.11 -20.53 21.46
C GLY A 129 -26.49 -19.70 22.68
N PHE A 130 -27.74 -19.76 23.09
CA PHE A 130 -28.27 -18.94 24.20
C PHE A 130 -27.50 -19.15 25.52
N SER A 131 -27.07 -20.39 25.80
CA SER A 131 -26.29 -20.72 27.00
C SER A 131 -24.90 -20.07 27.05
N SER A 132 -24.36 -19.63 25.90
CA SER A 132 -23.04 -18.98 25.82
C SER A 132 -23.09 -17.47 26.11
N LEU A 133 -24.27 -16.85 26.19
CA LEU A 133 -24.41 -15.39 26.33
C LEU A 133 -23.86 -14.85 27.66
N GLY A 134 -23.85 -15.67 28.72
CA GLY A 134 -23.25 -15.31 30.02
C GLY A 134 -21.75 -15.60 30.12
N GLY A 135 -21.15 -16.25 29.11
CA GLY A 135 -19.72 -16.55 29.04
C GLY A 135 -18.93 -15.49 28.28
N GLN A 136 -17.72 -15.84 27.85
CA GLN A 136 -16.90 -14.95 27.02
C GLN A 136 -17.60 -14.66 25.67
N PRO A 137 -17.77 -13.38 25.28
CA PRO A 137 -18.30 -13.05 23.96
C PRO A 137 -17.40 -13.59 22.85
N GLU A 138 -17.95 -14.34 21.91
CA GLU A 138 -17.23 -14.78 20.70
C GLU A 138 -17.23 -13.62 19.68
N VAL A 139 -16.05 -13.04 19.47
CA VAL A 139 -15.84 -11.88 18.59
C VAL A 139 -15.11 -12.32 17.33
N VAL A 140 -15.63 -11.96 16.17
CA VAL A 140 -14.96 -12.15 14.89
C VAL A 140 -14.59 -10.80 14.32
N VAL A 141 -13.28 -10.58 14.21
CA VAL A 141 -12.70 -9.44 13.49
C VAL A 141 -12.35 -9.91 12.09
N LYS A 142 -12.98 -9.32 11.08
CA LYS A 142 -12.56 -9.50 9.68
C LYS A 142 -11.56 -8.42 9.33
N THR A 143 -10.44 -8.84 8.76
CA THR A 143 -9.40 -7.96 8.23
C THR A 143 -9.23 -8.18 6.73
N LYS A 144 -8.56 -7.25 6.08
CA LYS A 144 -8.07 -7.39 4.70
C LYS A 144 -6.62 -6.92 4.63
N ASP A 145 -5.81 -7.67 3.88
CA ASP A 145 -4.45 -7.27 3.52
C ASP A 145 -4.51 -6.04 2.61
N GLN A 146 -3.88 -4.96 3.05
CA GLN A 146 -3.77 -3.69 2.34
C GLN A 146 -2.31 -3.45 2.00
N ASP A 147 -2.02 -3.09 0.75
CA ASP A 147 -0.65 -2.85 0.28
C ASP A 147 0.00 -1.66 1.00
N PHE A 148 -0.81 -0.66 1.39
CA PHE A 148 -0.37 0.47 2.19
C PHE A 148 -1.47 0.92 3.14
N VAL A 149 -1.10 1.17 4.39
CA VAL A 149 -1.95 1.74 5.43
C VAL A 149 -1.21 2.86 6.12
N LEU A 150 -1.90 3.96 6.43
CA LEU A 150 -1.57 4.86 7.53
C LEU A 150 -2.67 4.68 8.58
N GLY A 151 -2.30 4.26 9.78
CA GLY A 151 -3.28 3.85 10.79
C GLY A 151 -2.71 3.64 12.17
N SER A 152 -3.54 3.12 13.08
CA SER A 152 -3.13 2.81 14.45
C SER A 152 -3.62 1.44 14.86
N GLU A 153 -2.88 0.80 15.77
CA GLU A 153 -3.34 -0.42 16.41
C GLU A 153 -4.34 -0.06 17.52
N ILE A 154 -5.53 -0.65 17.48
CA ILE A 154 -6.61 -0.45 18.45
C ILE A 154 -6.76 -1.75 19.23
N HIS A 155 -6.76 -1.64 20.55
CA HIS A 155 -7.03 -2.75 21.47
C HIS A 155 -8.48 -2.70 21.95
N TYR A 156 -9.14 -3.85 22.04
CA TYR A 156 -10.51 -3.96 22.53
C TYR A 156 -10.63 -4.98 23.65
N LYS A 157 -11.67 -4.79 24.46
CA LYS A 157 -12.08 -5.70 25.54
C LYS A 157 -13.61 -5.73 25.60
N PHE A 158 -14.20 -6.91 25.46
CA PHE A 158 -15.65 -7.12 25.58
C PHE A 158 -15.92 -8.14 26.69
N SER A 159 -16.93 -7.87 27.51
CA SER A 159 -17.33 -8.79 28.58
C SER A 159 -18.85 -8.85 28.75
N SER A 160 -19.33 -10.02 29.14
CA SER A 160 -20.71 -10.24 29.60
C SER A 160 -20.89 -9.93 31.09
N HIS A 161 -19.82 -9.55 31.79
CA HIS A 161 -19.83 -9.23 33.22
C HIS A 161 -19.23 -7.83 33.48
N PRO A 162 -19.87 -6.96 34.29
CA PRO A 162 -19.47 -5.56 34.43
C PRO A 162 -18.09 -5.37 35.08
N GLN A 163 -17.60 -6.34 35.85
CA GLN A 163 -16.27 -6.33 36.46
C GLN A 163 -15.17 -6.82 35.50
N PHE A 164 -15.51 -7.21 34.26
CA PHE A 164 -14.56 -7.74 33.27
C PHE A 164 -13.68 -8.88 33.81
N GLU A 165 -14.33 -9.83 34.49
CA GLU A 165 -13.68 -11.05 34.98
C GLU A 165 -13.09 -11.83 33.80
N ALA A 166 -11.90 -12.41 33.97
CA ALA A 166 -11.18 -13.08 32.88
C ALA A 166 -12.01 -14.20 32.24
N ALA A 167 -12.78 -14.95 33.04
CA ALA A 167 -13.65 -16.02 32.58
C ALA A 167 -14.85 -15.55 31.72
N ALA A 168 -15.18 -14.26 31.75
CA ALA A 168 -16.29 -13.64 31.02
C ALA A 168 -15.84 -12.58 30.01
N THR A 169 -14.54 -12.49 29.74
CA THR A 169 -13.94 -11.41 28.93
C THR A 169 -13.17 -11.95 27.74
N THR A 170 -13.38 -11.32 26.58
CA THR A 170 -12.57 -11.49 25.37
C THR A 170 -11.78 -10.21 25.11
N THR A 171 -10.49 -10.35 24.78
CA THR A 171 -9.61 -9.23 24.41
C THR A 171 -9.00 -9.47 23.02
N GLY A 172 -8.54 -8.41 22.37
CA GLY A 172 -7.81 -8.50 21.11
C GLY A 172 -7.33 -7.14 20.63
N SER A 173 -6.72 -7.12 19.44
CA SER A 173 -6.38 -5.88 18.74
C SER A 173 -6.62 -6.02 17.25
N PHE A 174 -6.72 -4.88 16.56
CA PHE A 174 -6.74 -4.79 15.11
C PHE A 174 -6.09 -3.49 14.66
N VAL A 175 -5.63 -3.44 13.40
CA VAL A 175 -5.13 -2.20 12.80
C VAL A 175 -6.30 -1.44 12.19
N LEU A 176 -6.60 -0.26 12.72
CA LEU A 176 -7.54 0.67 12.11
C LEU A 176 -6.80 1.51 11.07
N ALA A 177 -7.11 1.29 9.80
CA ALA A 177 -6.61 2.12 8.71
C ALA A 177 -7.47 3.39 8.61
N VAL A 178 -6.84 4.55 8.78
CA VAL A 178 -7.49 5.86 8.56
C VAL A 178 -7.17 6.39 7.16
N LEU A 179 -6.11 5.89 6.54
CA LEU A 179 -5.86 6.02 5.12
C LEU A 179 -5.28 4.69 4.62
N ALA A 180 -5.75 4.21 3.48
CA ALA A 180 -5.24 3.00 2.85
C ALA A 180 -5.08 3.19 1.34
N ALA A 181 -4.20 2.39 0.74
CA ALA A 181 -4.06 2.33 -0.70
C ALA A 181 -3.76 0.91 -1.19
N GLU A 182 -4.35 0.57 -2.34
CA GLU A 182 -3.94 -0.58 -3.15
C GLU A 182 -2.87 -0.12 -4.15
N ILE A 183 -1.79 -0.89 -4.28
CA ILE A 183 -0.62 -0.55 -5.11
C ILE A 183 -0.39 -1.67 -6.12
N LYS A 184 -0.60 -1.39 -7.41
CA LYS A 184 -0.56 -2.40 -8.46
C LYS A 184 0.31 -1.98 -9.63
N VAL A 185 1.06 -2.92 -10.23
CA VAL A 185 1.72 -2.66 -11.51
C VAL A 185 0.69 -2.34 -12.60
N ASN A 186 -0.45 -3.03 -12.64
CA ASN A 186 -1.53 -2.72 -13.57
C ASN A 186 -2.91 -2.77 -12.91
N LEU A 187 -3.87 -2.06 -13.51
CA LEU A 187 -5.28 -2.07 -13.10
C LEU A 187 -6.18 -2.62 -14.20
N ASP A 188 -6.86 -3.73 -13.93
CA ASP A 188 -7.96 -4.20 -14.76
C ASP A 188 -9.32 -3.93 -14.10
N LYS A 189 -10.41 -4.19 -14.83
CA LYS A 189 -11.78 -3.90 -14.38
C LYS A 189 -12.16 -4.69 -13.12
N THR A 190 -11.71 -5.92 -13.00
CA THR A 190 -12.01 -6.77 -11.84
C THR A 190 -11.30 -6.22 -10.60
N MET A 191 -10.01 -5.88 -10.72
CA MET A 191 -9.23 -5.25 -9.66
C MET A 191 -9.86 -3.92 -9.20
N PHE A 192 -10.33 -3.09 -10.13
CA PHE A 192 -11.02 -1.84 -9.80
C PHE A 192 -12.31 -2.08 -9.00
N GLN A 193 -13.14 -3.05 -9.41
CA GLN A 193 -14.36 -3.40 -8.68
C GLN A 193 -14.08 -3.96 -7.28
N GLU A 194 -13.05 -4.80 -7.14
CA GLU A 194 -12.61 -5.30 -5.83
C GLU A 194 -12.09 -4.19 -4.92
N ALA A 195 -11.34 -3.23 -5.48
CA ALA A 195 -10.89 -2.05 -4.76
C ALA A 195 -12.09 -1.20 -4.30
N ALA A 196 -13.09 -0.99 -5.15
CA ALA A 196 -14.30 -0.25 -4.81
C ALA A 196 -15.06 -0.90 -3.64
N GLY A 197 -15.31 -2.22 -3.70
CA GLY A 197 -15.96 -2.92 -2.59
C GLY A 197 -15.11 -3.01 -1.32
N THR A 198 -13.80 -2.81 -1.43
CA THR A 198 -12.90 -2.70 -0.27
C THR A 198 -12.99 -1.32 0.36
N ALA A 199 -12.99 -0.27 -0.46
CA ALA A 199 -13.19 1.11 -0.02
C ALA A 199 -14.50 1.26 0.78
N THR A 200 -15.60 0.72 0.27
CA THR A 200 -16.90 0.73 0.98
C THR A 200 -16.80 0.08 2.36
N ARG A 201 -16.20 -1.10 2.47
CA ARG A 201 -16.06 -1.82 3.75
C ARG A 201 -15.16 -1.08 4.74
N LEU A 202 -14.07 -0.51 4.26
CA LEU A 202 -13.15 0.28 5.07
C LEU A 202 -13.85 1.55 5.60
N LYS A 203 -14.62 2.26 4.76
CA LYS A 203 -15.38 3.45 5.17
C LYS A 203 -16.56 3.13 6.09
N LEU A 204 -17.17 1.94 6.00
CA LEU A 204 -18.15 1.50 7.00
C LEU A 204 -17.52 1.35 8.40
N GLY A 205 -16.27 0.88 8.49
CA GLY A 205 -15.55 0.74 9.75
C GLY A 205 -14.93 2.05 10.26
N CYS A 206 -14.57 2.96 9.36
CA CYS A 206 -14.01 4.27 9.66
C CYS A 206 -14.51 5.31 8.63
N PRO A 207 -15.61 6.03 8.89
CA PRO A 207 -16.23 6.92 7.89
C PRO A 207 -15.34 8.04 7.37
N VAL A 208 -14.38 8.50 8.19
CA VAL A 208 -13.42 9.54 7.82
C VAL A 208 -12.24 9.02 7.00
N SER A 209 -12.15 7.71 6.81
CA SER A 209 -10.97 7.12 6.18
C SER A 209 -10.87 7.44 4.69
N ARG A 210 -9.63 7.50 4.20
CA ARG A 210 -9.32 7.70 2.78
C ARG A 210 -8.83 6.41 2.13
N TYR A 211 -9.25 6.16 0.91
CA TYR A 211 -8.92 4.97 0.16
C TYR A 211 -8.49 5.30 -1.26
N PHE A 212 -7.25 4.95 -1.60
CA PHE A 212 -6.66 5.26 -2.90
C PHE A 212 -6.27 3.99 -3.66
N VAL A 213 -6.05 4.13 -4.96
CA VAL A 213 -5.41 3.10 -5.78
C VAL A 213 -4.26 3.76 -6.56
N LEU A 214 -3.04 3.23 -6.44
CA LEU A 214 -1.88 3.70 -7.18
C LEU A 214 -1.45 2.62 -8.18
N VAL A 215 -1.41 2.97 -9.47
CA VAL A 215 -1.10 2.00 -10.51
C VAL A 215 -0.13 2.54 -11.55
N GLU A 216 0.77 1.69 -12.05
CA GLU A 216 1.67 2.11 -13.13
C GLU A 216 0.95 2.14 -14.49
N TYR A 217 0.14 1.12 -14.77
CA TYR A 217 -0.45 0.90 -16.08
C TYR A 217 -1.95 0.61 -16.03
N LEU A 218 -2.72 1.13 -16.99
CA LEU A 218 -4.13 0.74 -17.17
C LEU A 218 -4.27 -0.46 -18.12
N ASP A 219 -5.01 -1.48 -17.69
CA ASP A 219 -5.47 -2.63 -18.50
C ASP A 219 -7.00 -2.57 -18.69
N MET A 220 -7.57 -1.37 -18.54
CA MET A 220 -8.98 -1.05 -18.68
C MET A 220 -9.15 0.38 -19.20
N THR A 221 -10.35 0.78 -19.59
CA THR A 221 -10.66 2.20 -19.82
C THR A 221 -10.74 2.91 -18.47
N PRO A 222 -10.25 4.17 -18.35
CA PRO A 222 -10.45 4.95 -17.14
C PRO A 222 -11.93 5.00 -16.76
N GLU A 223 -12.25 4.63 -15.52
CA GLU A 223 -13.60 4.71 -14.94
C GLU A 223 -13.67 5.93 -14.01
N ASP A 224 -14.88 6.46 -13.80
CA ASP A 224 -15.10 7.59 -12.88
C ASP A 224 -15.13 7.09 -11.43
N SER A 225 -14.07 7.36 -10.66
CA SER A 225 -13.98 6.92 -9.26
C SER A 225 -15.06 7.55 -8.38
N ARG A 226 -15.66 8.68 -8.76
CA ARG A 226 -16.75 9.34 -8.02
C ARG A 226 -18.03 8.51 -7.94
N LEU A 227 -18.16 7.48 -8.80
CA LEU A 227 -19.25 6.51 -8.75
C LEU A 227 -18.97 5.37 -7.75
N THR A 228 -17.87 5.46 -7.00
CA THR A 228 -17.41 4.46 -6.04
C THR A 228 -16.96 5.14 -4.74
N ASP A 229 -16.64 4.33 -3.73
CA ASP A 229 -16.06 4.82 -2.48
C ASP A 229 -14.53 5.04 -2.55
N ILE A 230 -13.90 4.80 -3.69
CA ILE A 230 -12.47 5.10 -3.91
C ILE A 230 -12.31 6.62 -4.03
N ASP A 231 -11.47 7.22 -3.18
CA ASP A 231 -11.24 8.66 -3.19
C ASP A 231 -10.50 9.12 -4.45
N ASN A 232 -9.48 8.36 -4.89
CA ASN A 232 -8.79 8.63 -6.15
C ASN A 232 -8.03 7.40 -6.69
N VAL A 233 -7.80 7.39 -8.00
CA VAL A 233 -6.91 6.44 -8.69
C VAL A 233 -5.77 7.21 -9.36
N PHE A 234 -4.54 6.99 -8.90
CA PHE A 234 -3.33 7.61 -9.43
C PHE A 234 -2.67 6.71 -10.49
N LEU A 235 -2.59 7.20 -11.73
CA LEU A 235 -1.90 6.53 -12.82
C LEU A 235 -0.47 7.08 -12.95
N LEU A 236 0.50 6.32 -12.45
CA LEU A 236 1.87 6.78 -12.26
C LEU A 236 2.64 7.02 -13.57
N ARG A 237 2.33 6.30 -14.65
CA ARG A 237 3.04 6.39 -15.94
C ARG A 237 2.20 6.96 -17.09
N HIS A 238 1.01 7.52 -16.83
CA HIS A 238 0.13 8.09 -17.87
C HIS A 238 -0.14 7.20 -19.09
N THR A 239 -0.07 5.87 -18.95
CA THR A 239 -0.11 4.96 -20.10
C THR A 239 -0.84 3.66 -19.82
N ARG A 240 -1.25 2.98 -20.90
CA ARG A 240 -1.85 1.65 -20.84
C ARG A 240 -0.76 0.59 -20.75
N ARG A 241 -1.13 -0.55 -20.18
CA ARG A 241 -0.25 -1.72 -20.15
C ARG A 241 0.05 -2.17 -21.57
N LEU A 242 1.30 -2.59 -21.82
CA LEU A 242 1.66 -3.17 -23.11
C LEU A 242 0.72 -4.34 -23.49
N PRO A 243 0.38 -4.50 -24.79
CA PRO A 243 -0.25 -5.70 -25.30
C PRO A 243 0.54 -6.97 -24.97
N GLN A 244 -0.15 -8.10 -24.84
CA GLN A 244 0.44 -9.35 -24.35
C GLN A 244 1.63 -9.84 -25.19
N ASP A 245 1.62 -9.62 -26.49
CA ASP A 245 2.67 -9.96 -27.45
C ASP A 245 3.93 -9.10 -27.28
N LYS A 246 3.81 -7.89 -26.73
CA LYS A 246 4.93 -6.95 -26.51
C LYS A 246 5.56 -7.06 -25.14
N ARG A 247 4.81 -7.53 -24.13
CA ARG A 247 5.31 -7.70 -22.73
C ARG A 247 6.59 -8.54 -22.61
N PRO A 248 6.80 -9.61 -23.42
CA PRO A 248 8.02 -10.41 -23.34
C PRO A 248 9.23 -9.80 -24.04
N ILE A 249 9.06 -8.70 -24.78
CA ILE A 249 10.09 -8.07 -25.62
C ILE A 249 10.80 -6.99 -24.79
N PRO A 250 12.08 -7.18 -24.41
CA PRO A 250 12.80 -6.22 -23.55
C PRO A 250 12.81 -4.79 -24.10
N GLU A 251 12.96 -4.64 -25.43
CA GLU A 251 13.04 -3.34 -26.09
C GLU A 251 11.71 -2.57 -26.03
N ASP A 252 10.57 -3.27 -26.04
CA ASP A 252 9.25 -2.66 -25.92
C ASP A 252 8.98 -2.20 -24.47
N VAL A 253 9.40 -3.00 -23.48
CA VAL A 253 9.30 -2.64 -22.05
C VAL A 253 10.21 -1.45 -21.75
N GLU A 254 11.46 -1.48 -22.22
CA GLU A 254 12.43 -0.40 -22.06
C GLU A 254 11.95 0.89 -22.72
N ARG A 255 11.39 0.80 -23.94
CA ARG A 255 10.80 1.96 -24.62
C ARG A 255 9.63 2.53 -23.82
N GLN A 256 8.74 1.69 -23.29
CA GLN A 256 7.63 2.15 -22.46
C GLN A 256 8.13 2.86 -21.20
N HIS A 257 9.13 2.32 -20.50
CA HIS A 257 9.70 2.98 -19.32
C HIS A 257 10.28 4.35 -19.63
N ARG A 258 11.01 4.47 -20.75
CA ARG A 258 11.64 5.71 -21.18
C ARG A 258 10.62 6.78 -21.61
N GLU A 259 9.60 6.39 -22.37
CA GLU A 259 8.56 7.31 -22.84
C GLU A 259 7.58 7.70 -21.73
N TYR A 260 7.38 6.78 -20.77
CA TYR A 260 6.41 6.88 -19.69
C TYR A 260 7.05 6.51 -18.35
N PRO A 261 8.01 7.31 -17.85
CA PRO A 261 8.56 7.11 -16.51
C PRO A 261 7.48 7.35 -15.46
N ILE A 262 7.71 6.87 -14.23
CA ILE A 262 6.86 7.25 -13.10
C ILE A 262 6.97 8.77 -12.92
N ASP A 263 5.84 9.45 -13.03
CA ASP A 263 5.73 10.90 -12.98
C ASP A 263 5.80 11.40 -11.52
N PRO A 264 6.82 12.20 -11.15
CA PRO A 264 6.92 12.76 -9.82
C PRO A 264 5.75 13.68 -9.45
N GLU A 265 5.09 14.32 -10.41
CA GLU A 265 3.91 15.14 -10.12
C GLU A 265 2.74 14.27 -9.62
N VAL A 266 2.50 13.12 -10.24
CA VAL A 266 1.44 12.20 -9.80
C VAL A 266 1.73 11.64 -8.41
N VAL A 267 2.99 11.30 -8.13
CA VAL A 267 3.41 10.89 -6.78
C VAL A 267 3.22 12.02 -5.78
N TRP A 268 3.56 13.26 -6.16
CA TRP A 268 3.36 14.43 -5.33
C TRP A 268 1.88 14.72 -5.05
N MET A 269 0.99 14.50 -6.02
CA MET A 269 -0.46 14.60 -5.79
C MET A 269 -0.90 13.66 -4.67
N PHE A 270 -0.44 12.40 -4.66
CA PHE A 270 -0.74 11.46 -3.58
C PHE A 270 -0.14 11.90 -2.24
N VAL A 271 1.10 12.40 -2.22
CA VAL A 271 1.73 12.98 -1.02
C VAL A 271 0.92 14.15 -0.48
N ARG A 272 0.36 15.00 -1.35
CA ARG A 272 -0.52 16.11 -0.94
C ARG A 272 -1.85 15.64 -0.36
N GLU A 273 -2.41 14.53 -0.83
CA GLU A 273 -3.58 13.92 -0.19
C GLU A 273 -3.26 13.47 1.23
N ILE A 274 -2.11 12.81 1.44
CA ILE A 274 -1.65 12.44 2.79
C ILE A 274 -1.43 13.68 3.64
N GLN A 275 -0.74 14.70 3.14
CA GLN A 275 -0.49 15.93 3.88
C GLN A 275 -1.79 16.63 4.28
N THR A 276 -2.75 16.75 3.34
CA THR A 276 -4.06 17.35 3.59
C THR A 276 -4.81 16.54 4.66
N PHE A 277 -4.76 15.21 4.57
CA PHE A 277 -5.39 14.33 5.55
C PHE A 277 -4.77 14.47 6.94
N VAL A 278 -3.44 14.47 7.06
CA VAL A 278 -2.72 14.61 8.34
C VAL A 278 -2.95 15.98 8.98
N SER A 279 -3.07 17.04 8.18
CA SER A 279 -3.32 18.41 8.67
C SER A 279 -4.80 18.70 8.97
N ALA A 280 -5.72 17.85 8.55
CA ALA A 280 -7.16 18.07 8.72
C ALA A 280 -7.61 17.73 10.15
N VAL A 281 -8.52 18.55 10.69
CA VAL A 281 -9.35 18.16 11.84
C VAL A 281 -10.49 17.30 11.30
N TRP A 282 -10.45 15.98 11.57
CA TRP A 282 -11.39 15.04 10.94
C TRP A 282 -12.83 15.18 11.43
N TYR A 283 -13.02 15.54 12.71
CA TYR A 283 -14.31 15.91 13.28
C TYR A 283 -14.09 16.64 14.61
N ASP A 284 -14.62 17.85 14.72
CA ASP A 284 -14.63 18.63 15.96
C ASP A 284 -16.01 19.29 16.12
N PRO A 285 -16.86 18.78 17.04
CA PRO A 285 -18.22 19.28 17.21
C PRO A 285 -18.26 20.72 17.74
N ASP A 286 -17.25 21.14 18.50
CA ASP A 286 -17.18 22.50 19.06
C ASP A 286 -16.79 23.50 17.96
N GLU A 287 -15.87 23.10 17.07
CA GLU A 287 -15.50 23.89 15.91
C GLU A 287 -16.64 23.98 14.87
N ALA A 288 -17.47 22.94 14.75
CA ALA A 288 -18.63 22.95 13.86
C ALA A 288 -19.64 24.04 14.25
N LEU A 289 -19.88 24.21 15.56
CA LEU A 289 -20.73 25.28 16.09
C LEU A 289 -20.14 26.67 15.84
N ARG A 290 -18.79 26.79 15.88
CA ARG A 290 -18.10 28.06 15.64
C ARG A 290 -18.06 28.44 14.15
N ARG A 291 -17.82 27.46 13.26
CA ARG A 291 -17.77 27.65 11.81
C ARG A 291 -19.15 27.75 11.16
N GLY A 292 -20.18 27.22 11.81
CA GLY A 292 -21.52 27.09 11.23
C GLY A 292 -21.58 26.05 10.10
N SER A 293 -20.64 25.10 10.06
CA SER A 293 -20.55 24.05 9.05
C SER A 293 -20.09 22.74 9.70
N PHE A 294 -20.66 21.62 9.24
CA PHE A 294 -20.34 20.26 9.68
C PHE A 294 -19.41 19.51 8.72
N ALA A 295 -19.00 20.17 7.62
CA ALA A 295 -18.13 19.65 6.57
C ALA A 295 -16.70 20.15 6.70
#